data_AF-A0A5Z0FBH8-F1
#
_entry.id   AF-A0A5Z0FBH8-F1
#
_cell.length_a   1.000
_cell.length_b   1.000
_cell.length_c   1.000
_cell.angle_alpha   90.00
_cell.angle_beta   90.00
_cell.angle_gamma   90.00
#
_symmetry.space_group_name_H-M   'P 1'
#
loop_
_entity.id
_entity.type
_entity.pdbx_description
1 polymer ?
#
loop_
_entity_poly.entity_id
_entity_poly.type
_entity_poly.pdbx_seq_one_letter_code
_entity_poly.pdbx_strand_id
1 'polypeptide(L)' 'EVLCDCPQSINSIPQDAKNRGFKVLEIDQSGPTLRFLIQKP' A
#
# COMPACT_ATOMS: atom_id res chain seq x y z
N GLU A 1 2.31 -8.07 -1.88
CA GLU A 1 3.22 -7.07 -1.29
C GLU A 1 3.57 -6.05 -2.36
N VAL A 2 3.56 -4.77 -2.02
CA VAL A 2 3.89 -3.66 -2.93
C VAL A 2 4.93 -2.79 -2.23
N LEU A 3 6.02 -2.49 -2.92
CA LEU A 3 7.06 -1.58 -2.46
C LEU A 3 7.08 -0.36 -3.39
N CYS A 4 7.16 0.84 -2.84
CA CYS A 4 7.19 2.08 -3.61
C CYS A 4 8.03 3.13 -2.90
N ASP A 5 8.65 4.04 -3.65
CA ASP A 5 9.44 5.17 -3.15
C ASP A 5 8.75 6.54 -3.33
N CYS A 6 7.52 6.53 -3.86
CA CYS A 6 6.75 7.74 -4.10
C CYS A 6 5.91 8.13 -2.87
N PRO A 7 6.05 9.35 -2.33
CA PRO A 7 5.27 9.80 -1.17
C PRO A 7 3.76 9.79 -1.40
N GLN A 8 3.31 10.02 -2.65
CA GLN A 8 1.88 10.05 -2.99
C GLN A 8 1.22 8.68 -2.86
N SER A 9 2.01 7.60 -3.01
CA SER A 9 1.51 6.23 -2.96
C SER A 9 1.00 5.82 -1.58
N ILE A 10 1.36 6.55 -0.51
CA ILE A 10 0.84 6.31 0.85
C ILE A 10 -0.69 6.39 0.92
N ASN A 11 -1.29 7.26 0.10
CA ASN A 11 -2.74 7.46 0.06
C ASN A 11 -3.40 6.72 -1.11
N SER A 12 -2.74 6.69 -2.27
CA SER A 12 -3.30 6.09 -3.48
C SER A 12 -3.40 4.56 -3.40
N ILE A 13 -2.36 3.88 -2.90
CA ILE A 13 -2.33 2.40 -2.86
C ILE A 13 -3.42 1.83 -1.96
N PRO A 14 -3.65 2.33 -0.73
CA PRO A 14 -4.73 1.82 0.11
C PRO A 14 -6.12 2.07 -0.47
N GLN A 15 -6.31 3.24 -1.10
CA GLN A 15 -7.58 3.60 -1.74
C GLN A 15 -7.87 2.68 -2.93
N ASP A 16 -6.88 2.44 -3.79
CA ASP A 16 -6.99 1.51 -4.91
C ASP A 16 -7.21 0.07 -4.46
N ALA A 17 -6.49 -0.37 -3.42
CA ALA A 17 -6.66 -1.69 -2.84
C ALA A 17 -8.12 -1.88 -2.37
N LYS A 18 -8.65 -0.92 -1.61
CA LYS A 18 -10.05 -0.94 -1.14
C LYS A 18 -11.04 -0.95 -2.31
N ASN A 19 -10.82 -0.12 -3.33
CA ASN A 19 -11.68 -0.04 -4.51
C ASN A 19 -11.71 -1.35 -5.31
N ARG A 20 -10.62 -2.11 -5.31
CA ARG A 20 -10.52 -3.42 -5.98
C ARG A 20 -10.96 -4.60 -5.09
N GLY A 21 -11.44 -4.34 -3.88
CA GLY A 21 -11.82 -5.39 -2.92
C GLY A 21 -10.63 -6.11 -2.27
N PHE A 22 -9.42 -5.56 -2.38
CA PHE A 22 -8.26 -6.05 -1.66
C PHE A 22 -8.22 -5.49 -0.24
N LYS A 23 -7.71 -6.28 0.70
CA LYS A 23 -7.53 -5.86 2.09
C LYS A 23 -6.08 -5.46 2.32
N VAL A 24 -5.85 -4.20 2.71
CA VAL A 24 -4.53 -3.77 3.19
C VAL A 24 -4.37 -4.26 4.63
N LEU A 25 -3.31 -5.02 4.88
CA LEU A 25 -2.98 -5.58 6.19
C LEU A 25 -2.03 -4.66 6.96
N GLU A 26 -1.00 -4.16 6.27
CA GLU A 26 0.06 -3.38 6.90
C GLU A 26 0.59 -2.34 5.92
N ILE A 27 0.97 -1.18 6.46
CA ILE A 27 1.66 -0.11 5.76
C ILE A 27 2.87 0.23 6.62
N ASP A 28 4.07 0.07 6.06
CA ASP A 28 5.33 0.38 6.72
C ASP A 28 6.06 1.45 5.92
N GLN A 29 6.62 2.44 6.61
CA GLN A 29 7.39 3.53 6.03
C GLN A 29 8.81 3.49 6.60
N SER A 30 9.73 3.02 5.76
CA SER A 30 11.15 2.96 6.08
C SER A 30 11.91 3.94 5.20
N GLY A 31 12.11 5.16 5.71
CA GLY A 31 12.81 6.24 5.01
C GLY A 31 12.08 6.68 3.73
N PRO A 32 12.75 6.69 2.56
CA PRO A 32 12.10 7.03 1.28
C PRO A 32 11.20 5.91 0.77
N THR A 33 11.20 4.74 1.41
CA THR A 33 10.49 3.55 0.93
C THR A 33 9.22 3.29 1.74
N LEU A 34 8.14 3.01 1.02
CA LEU A 34 6.83 2.59 1.51
C LEU A 34 6.61 1.13 1.14
N ARG A 35 6.12 0.35 2.10
CA ARG A 35 5.80 -1.07 1.94
C ARG A 35 4.33 -1.29 2.31
N PHE A 36 3.59 -1.92 1.41
CA PHE A 36 2.18 -2.27 1.59
C PHE A 36 2.01 -3.78 1.55
N LEU A 37 1.51 -4.35 2.65
CA LEU A 37 1.07 -5.73 2.70
C LEU A 37 -0.41 -5.78 2.32
N ILE A 38 -0.72 -6.39 1.18
CA ILE A 38 -2.07 -6.47 0.64
C ILE A 38 -2.47 -7.94 0.49
N GLN A 39 -3.63 -8.28 1.04
CA GLN A 39 -4.29 -9.57 0.91
C GLN A 39 -5.29 -9.54 -0.24
N LYS A 40 -5.15 -10.50 -1.16
CA LYS A 40 -6.16 -10.76 -2.19
C LYS A 40 -7.34 -11.54 -1.56
N PRO A 41 -8.58 -11.30 -2.00
CA PRO A 41 -9.71 -12.13 -1.61
C PRO A 41 -9.53 -13.59 -2.03
#